data_AF-A0A7L3GX51-F1
#
_entry.id   AF-A0A7L3GX51-F1
#
_cell.length_a   1.000
_cell.length_b   1.000
_cell.length_c   1.000
_cell.angle_alpha   90.00
_cell.angle_beta   90.00
_cell.angle_gamma   90.00
#
_symmetry.space_group_name_H-M   'P 1'
#
loop_
_entity.id
_entity.type
_entity.pdbx_description
1 polymer ?
#
loop_
_entity_poly.entity_id
_entity_poly.type
_entity_poly.pdbx_seq_one_letter_code
_entity_poly.pdbx_strand_id
1 'polypeptide(L)'
;NHDIPSDGLSDGPAEAPTTARRRRRSPSPPSPRPCKETFNVFYHEADADTATALTPPWMENPYVKVDTVAAEHLTRRSGPPGGRPAGRVNRKTLRL
;
A
#
# COMPACT_ATOMS: atom_id res chain seq x y z
N ASN A 1 36.76 -21.25 -5.13
CA ASN A 1 36.38 -19.86 -4.82
C ASN A 1 35.69 -19.23 -6.01
N HIS A 2 34.37 -19.17 -5.98
CA HIS A 2 33.60 -18.22 -6.77
C HIS A 2 32.81 -17.42 -5.75
N ASP A 3 33.33 -16.24 -5.43
CA ASP A 3 32.66 -15.26 -4.58
C ASP A 3 31.36 -14.84 -5.28
N ILE A 4 30.23 -15.18 -4.69
CA ILE A 4 28.93 -14.62 -5.06
C ILE A 4 28.95 -13.17 -4.56
N PRO A 5 28.76 -12.17 -5.43
CA PRO A 5 28.64 -10.80 -4.96
C PRO A 5 27.36 -10.70 -4.11
N SER A 6 27.52 -10.35 -2.84
CA SER A 6 26.42 -9.91 -2.01
C SER A 6 25.85 -8.64 -2.62
N ASP A 7 24.79 -8.79 -3.41
CA ASP A 7 23.97 -7.67 -3.85
C ASP A 7 23.46 -6.97 -2.60
N GLY A 8 24.12 -5.86 -2.25
CA GLY A 8 23.70 -4.97 -1.19
C GLY A 8 22.30 -4.48 -1.54
N LEU A 9 21.30 -5.07 -0.89
CA LEU A 9 19.94 -4.59 -0.87
C LEU A 9 20.01 -3.19 -0.25
N SER A 10 20.12 -2.18 -1.12
CA SER A 10 20.27 -0.79 -0.72
C SER A 10 19.09 -0.45 0.18
N ASP A 11 19.37 -0.10 1.44
CA ASP A 11 18.47 0.49 2.45
C ASP A 11 17.94 1.86 1.98
N GLY A 12 17.45 1.91 0.76
CA GLY A 12 16.73 3.04 0.21
C GLY A 12 15.33 3.05 0.80
N PRO A 13 14.78 4.23 1.09
CA PRO A 13 13.43 4.30 1.64
C PRO A 13 12.42 3.69 0.68
N ALA A 14 11.55 2.81 1.19
CA ALA A 14 10.47 2.24 0.41
C ALA A 14 9.45 3.35 0.06
N GLU A 15 9.21 3.54 -1.24
CA GLU A 15 8.23 4.50 -1.74
C GLU A 15 7.01 3.78 -2.33
N ALA A 16 5.82 4.12 -1.83
CA ALA A 16 4.57 3.58 -2.32
C ALA A 16 3.72 4.67 -3.03
N PRO A 17 3.83 4.82 -4.37
CA PRO A 17 2.91 5.68 -5.12
C PRO A 17 1.51 5.06 -5.17
N THR A 18 0.50 5.77 -4.70
CA THR A 18 -0.88 5.25 -4.65
C THR A 18 -1.92 6.30 -5.04
N THR A 19 -3.05 5.84 -5.58
CA THR A 19 -4.24 6.67 -5.80
C THR A 19 -5.35 6.20 -4.88
N ALA A 20 -5.94 7.12 -4.13
CA ALA A 20 -7.09 6.83 -3.28
C ALA A 20 -8.32 7.56 -3.82
N ARG A 21 -9.48 6.93 -3.72
CA ARG A 21 -10.72 7.49 -4.24
C ARG A 21 -11.66 7.86 -3.10
N ARG A 22 -12.11 9.12 -3.11
CA ARG A 22 -13.07 9.58 -2.12
C ARG A 22 -14.35 8.78 -2.19
N ARG A 23 -14.83 8.28 -1.05
CA ARG A 23 -16.17 7.69 -0.97
C ARG A 23 -17.23 8.70 -1.45
N ARG A 24 -18.11 8.29 -2.38
CA ARG A 24 -19.32 9.06 -2.68
C ARG A 24 -20.27 8.92 -1.50
N ARG A 25 -20.71 10.04 -0.94
CA ARG A 25 -21.73 10.05 0.11
C ARG A 25 -23.05 9.61 -0.54
N SER A 26 -23.48 8.38 -0.28
CA SER A 26 -24.76 7.85 -0.74
C SER A 26 -25.85 8.13 0.32
N PRO A 27 -27.10 8.39 -0.07
CA PRO A 27 -28.24 8.45 0.86
C PRO A 27 -28.64 7.07 1.41
N SER A 28 -28.10 5.99 0.82
CA SER A 28 -28.35 4.61 1.24
C SER A 28 -27.81 4.35 2.65
N PRO A 29 -28.41 3.41 3.41
CA PRO A 29 -27.86 3.00 4.70
C PRO A 29 -26.37 2.62 4.56
N PRO A 30 -25.56 2.87 5.60
CA PRO A 30 -24.15 2.55 5.56
C PRO A 30 -23.96 1.06 5.27
N SER A 31 -23.08 0.76 4.31
CA SER A 31 -22.65 -0.61 4.05
C SER A 31 -22.13 -1.24 5.34
N PRO A 32 -22.40 -2.54 5.61
CA PRO A 32 -21.83 -3.25 6.76
C PRO A 32 -20.29 -3.23 6.75
N ARG A 33 -19.67 -2.96 5.58
CA ARG A 33 -18.25 -2.63 5.46
C ARG A 33 -18.09 -1.14 5.16
N PRO A 34 -17.66 -0.31 6.12
CA PRO A 34 -17.39 1.10 5.84
C PRO A 34 -16.23 1.20 4.85
N CYS A 35 -16.31 2.13 3.90
CA CYS A 35 -15.19 2.38 3.00
C CYS A 35 -14.02 2.93 3.82
N LYS A 36 -12.85 2.33 3.67
CA LYS A 36 -11.60 2.81 4.26
C LYS A 36 -10.79 3.54 3.20
N GLU A 37 -10.10 4.59 3.62
CA GLU A 37 -9.22 5.41 2.77
C GLU A 37 -7.75 5.28 3.23
N THR A 38 -7.46 4.20 3.97
CA THR A 38 -6.15 3.86 4.52
C THR A 38 -5.79 2.40 4.19
N PHE A 39 -4.50 2.10 4.11
CA PHE A 39 -3.97 0.73 4.00
C PHE A 39 -2.83 0.53 5.00
N ASN A 40 -2.60 -0.71 5.42
CA ASN A 40 -1.48 -1.06 6.28
C ASN A 40 -0.31 -1.53 5.40
N VAL A 41 0.91 -1.20 5.79
CA VAL A 41 2.15 -1.72 5.20
C VAL A 41 2.84 -2.60 6.22
N PHE A 42 3.32 -3.76 5.78
CA PHE A 42 4.05 -4.72 6.60
C PHE A 42 5.31 -5.21 5.88
N TYR A 43 6.30 -5.69 6.62
CA TYR A 43 7.48 -6.35 6.09
C TYR A 43 7.73 -7.70 6.80
N HIS A 44 8.51 -8.57 6.16
CA HIS A 44 8.96 -9.84 6.72
C HIS A 44 10.40 -10.08 6.27
N GLU A 45 11.31 -10.23 7.22
CA GLU A 45 12.72 -10.54 6.95
C GLU A 45 12.89 -12.04 6.68
N ALA A 46 13.69 -12.37 5.66
CA ALA A 46 14.05 -13.74 5.35
C ALA A 46 15.48 -13.78 4.79
N ASP A 47 16.26 -14.79 5.20
CA ASP A 47 17.64 -14.98 4.75
C ASP A 47 17.73 -15.44 3.27
N ALA A 48 16.61 -15.89 2.69
CA ALA A 48 16.49 -16.32 1.30
C ALA A 48 15.06 -16.09 0.77
N ASP A 49 14.87 -16.18 -0.56
CA ASP A 49 13.56 -16.09 -1.21
C ASP A 49 12.76 -17.39 -0.99
N THR A 50 12.10 -17.47 0.16
CA THR A 50 11.27 -18.62 0.56
C THR A 50 9.77 -18.33 0.46
N ALA A 51 9.39 -17.24 -0.21
CA ALA A 51 7.99 -16.83 -0.31
C ALA A 51 7.21 -17.77 -1.24
N THR A 52 6.03 -18.20 -0.79
CA THR A 52 5.08 -18.99 -1.59
C THR A 52 3.70 -18.34 -1.51
N ALA A 53 2.70 -18.93 -2.19
CA ALA A 53 1.32 -18.46 -2.11
C ALA A 53 0.73 -18.49 -0.68
N LEU A 54 1.29 -19.32 0.22
CA LEU A 54 0.77 -19.55 1.57
C LEU A 54 1.78 -19.24 2.69
N THR A 55 3.06 -19.06 2.37
CA THR A 55 4.13 -18.81 3.34
C THR A 55 4.92 -17.55 2.99
N PRO A 56 5.17 -16.64 3.95
CA PRO A 56 4.63 -16.62 5.31
C PRO A 56 3.09 -16.45 5.34
N PRO A 57 2.40 -16.89 6.39
CA PRO A 57 0.94 -16.82 6.45
C PRO A 57 0.44 -15.37 6.43
N TRP A 58 -0.66 -15.10 5.72
CA TRP A 58 -1.28 -13.77 5.56
C TRP A 58 -1.95 -13.23 6.84
N MET A 59 -1.18 -13.06 7.90
CA MET A 59 -1.58 -12.58 9.22
C MET A 59 -0.51 -11.65 9.80
N GLU A 60 -0.82 -10.89 10.85
CA GLU A 60 0.10 -9.91 11.46
C GLU A 60 1.32 -10.54 12.15
N ASN A 61 1.33 -11.84 12.38
CA ASN A 61 2.53 -12.58 12.77
C ASN A 61 2.73 -13.67 11.73
N PRO A 62 3.83 -13.67 10.95
CA PRO A 62 5.15 -13.07 11.23
C PRO A 62 5.44 -11.69 10.61
N TYR A 63 4.45 -11.02 10.02
CA TYR A 63 4.65 -9.75 9.34
C TYR A 63 4.70 -8.55 10.29
N VAL A 64 5.83 -7.85 10.37
CA VAL A 64 5.95 -6.65 11.21
C VAL A 64 5.27 -5.46 10.55
N LYS A 65 4.37 -4.79 11.27
CA LYS A 65 3.63 -3.63 10.77
C LYS A 65 4.52 -2.39 10.74
N VAL A 66 4.68 -1.78 9.57
CA VAL A 66 5.46 -0.55 9.34
C VAL A 66 4.63 0.69 9.67
N ASP A 67 3.50 0.87 8.98
CA ASP A 67 2.64 2.05 9.13
C ASP A 67 1.21 1.76 8.67
N THR A 68 0.27 2.59 9.12
CA THR A 68 -1.08 2.71 8.53
C THR A 68 -1.11 3.96 7.65
N VAL A 69 -0.92 3.76 6.35
CA VAL A 69 -0.81 4.85 5.39
C VAL A 69 -2.19 5.35 4.99
N ALA A 70 -2.46 6.62 5.27
CA ALA A 70 -3.61 7.36 4.75
C ALA A 70 -3.23 8.13 3.47
N ALA A 71 -4.21 8.33 2.60
CA ALA A 71 -4.03 9.18 1.42
C ALA A 71 -4.26 10.66 1.77
N GLU A 72 -3.30 11.51 1.41
CA GLU A 72 -3.43 12.97 1.48
C GLU A 72 -4.40 13.51 0.40
N HIS A 73 -4.33 12.93 -0.78
CA HIS A 73 -5.09 13.29 -1.96
C HIS A 73 -6.11 12.21 -2.32
N LEU A 74 -7.39 12.58 -2.22
CA LEU A 74 -8.50 11.73 -2.63
C LEU A 74 -9.04 12.18 -4.00
N THR A 75 -9.01 11.26 -4.96
CA THR A 75 -9.57 11.48 -6.29
C THR A 75 -11.09 11.61 -6.20
N ARG A 76 -11.64 12.66 -6.82
CA ARG A 76 -13.09 12.89 -6.93
C ARG A 76 -13.53 12.62 -8.35
N ARG A 77 -14.63 11.88 -8.52
CA ARG A 77 -15.29 11.70 -9.83
C ARG A 77 -16.21 12.87 -10.20
N SER A 78 -16.07 14.06 -9.61
CA SER A 78 -16.96 15.21 -9.93
C SER A 78 -16.45 16.01 -11.13
N GLY A 79 -15.96 15.33 -12.17
CA GLY A 79 -15.70 15.93 -13.47
C GLY A 79 -16.90 15.71 -14.40
N PRO A 80 -17.00 16.46 -15.51
CA PRO A 80 -17.99 16.22 -16.56
C PRO A 80 -17.99 14.73 -16.98
N PRO A 81 -19.14 14.17 -17.42
CA PRO A 81 -19.15 12.86 -18.06
C PRO A 81 -18.16 12.87 -19.23
N GLY A 82 -17.14 12.00 -19.20
CA GLY A 82 -16.04 11.98 -20.20
C GLY A 82 -14.81 12.83 -19.85
N GLY A 83 -14.83 13.59 -18.74
CA GLY A 83 -13.66 14.29 -18.23
C GLY A 83 -12.65 13.36 -17.56
N ARG A 84 -11.34 13.62 -17.75
CA ARG A 84 -10.27 12.91 -17.04
C ARG A 84 -10.50 13.01 -15.52
N PRO A 85 -10.36 11.91 -14.75
CA PRO A 85 -10.45 11.98 -13.30
C PRO A 85 -9.37 12.94 -12.77
N ALA A 86 -9.79 14.05 -12.16
CA ALA A 86 -8.89 14.97 -11.48
C ALA A 86 -8.44 14.31 -10.16
N GLY A 87 -7.37 13.54 -10.25
CA GLY A 87 -6.76 12.84 -9.13
C GLY A 87 -5.28 13.12 -9.04
N ARG A 88 -4.77 13.33 -7.83
CA ARG A 88 -3.33 13.41 -7.56
C ARG A 88 -2.85 12.09 -6.99
N VAL A 89 -1.61 11.73 -7.32
CA VAL A 89 -0.93 10.58 -6.73
C VAL A 89 -0.45 10.94 -5.33
N ASN A 90 -0.56 10.00 -4.41
CA ASN A 90 0.01 10.09 -3.06
C ASN A 90 1.37 9.39 -3.05
N ARG A 91 2.32 9.97 -2.32
CA ARG A 91 3.66 9.41 -2.16
C ARG A 91 3.97 9.35 -0.68
N LYS A 92 4.26 8.15 -0.17
CA LYS A 92 4.67 7.93 1.22
C LYS A 92 6.04 7.27 1.21
N THR A 93 6.99 7.92 1.88
CA THR A 93 8.33 7.40 2.14
C THR A 93 8.31 6.70 3.48
N LEU A 94 8.61 5.41 3.49
CA LEU A 94 8.66 4.58 4.70
C LEU A 94 10.12 4.24 5.04
N ARG A 95 10.42 4.24 6.35
CA ARG A 95 11.67 3.72 6.88
C ARG A 95 11.37 2.32 7.40
N LEU A 96 12.16 1.36 6.95
CA LEU A 96 12.11 -0.03 7.39
C LEU A 96 13.19 -0.23 8.46
#